data_AF-A0A9E4C5W1-F1
#
_entry.id   AF-A0A9E4C5W1-F1
#
_cell.length_a   1.000
_cell.length_b   1.000
_cell.length_c   1.000
_cell.angle_alpha   90.00
_cell.angle_beta   90.00
_cell.angle_gamma   90.00
#
_symmetry.space_group_name_H-M   'P 1'
#
loop_
_entity.id
_entity.type
_entity.pdbx_description
1 polymer ?
#
loop_
_entity_poly.entity_id
_entity_poly.type
_entity_poly.pdbx_seq_one_letter_code
_entity_poly.pdbx_strand_id
1 'polypeptide(L)'
;MVIDDPDLVNFSPFLDPQAPEQERYKGIGRRGAIYTATSPDGFHWRKNPEPVQTEGPFDSHNIAFRDPWTGQYVMYTRGIRSDGELGHGATRAFKEGVRWIRRATLSTGVR
;
A
#
# COMPACT_ATOMS: atom_id res chain seq x y z
N MET A 1 -18.79 -3.30 2.43
CA MET A 1 -17.83 -2.79 1.43
C MET A 1 -17.97 -3.63 0.18
N VAL A 2 -18.18 -2.99 -0.97
CA VAL A 2 -18.21 -3.58 -2.30
C VAL A 2 -16.98 -3.09 -3.04
N ILE A 3 -16.12 -4.00 -3.45
CA ILE A 3 -14.94 -3.70 -4.25
C ILE A 3 -15.19 -4.29 -5.63
N ASP A 4 -14.97 -3.49 -6.67
CA ASP A 4 -15.12 -3.93 -8.07
C ASP A 4 -14.16 -5.09 -8.44
N ASP A 5 -13.16 -5.37 -7.61
CA ASP A 5 -12.21 -6.47 -7.71
C ASP A 5 -12.26 -7.32 -6.42
N PRO A 6 -12.96 -8.47 -6.42
CA PRO A 6 -13.09 -9.32 -5.23
C PRO A 6 -11.77 -9.99 -4.81
N ASP A 7 -10.76 -10.04 -5.67
CA ASP A 7 -9.44 -10.62 -5.37
C ASP A 7 -8.51 -9.61 -4.67
N LEU A 8 -8.97 -8.37 -4.46
CA LEU A 8 -8.23 -7.34 -3.75
C LEU A 8 -8.31 -7.56 -2.22
N VAL A 9 -7.44 -8.42 -1.70
CA VAL A 9 -7.45 -8.85 -0.29
C VAL A 9 -6.60 -7.97 0.62
N ASN A 10 -6.71 -8.15 1.94
CA ASN A 10 -6.00 -7.34 2.96
C ASN A 10 -6.21 -5.83 2.77
N PHE A 11 -7.44 -5.44 2.40
CA PHE A 11 -7.77 -4.06 2.08
C PHE A 11 -7.70 -3.15 3.31
N SER A 12 -7.03 -2.00 3.16
CA SER A 12 -6.81 -1.01 4.21
C SER A 12 -7.31 0.36 3.72
N PRO A 13 -8.54 0.76 4.09
CA PRO A 13 -9.11 2.05 3.73
C PRO A 13 -8.64 3.16 4.67
N PHE A 14 -8.54 4.38 4.15
CA PHE A 14 -8.30 5.61 4.90
C PHE A 14 -9.05 6.79 4.27
N LEU A 15 -9.36 7.79 5.10
CA LEU A 15 -9.94 9.05 4.66
C LEU A 15 -8.83 10.01 4.23
N ASP A 16 -9.01 10.67 3.09
CA ASP A 16 -8.25 11.85 2.70
C ASP A 16 -9.16 13.08 2.71
N PRO A 17 -9.11 13.92 3.77
CA PRO A 17 -9.92 15.13 3.85
C PRO A 17 -9.60 16.20 2.79
N GLN A 18 -8.49 16.06 2.06
CA GLN A 18 -8.04 17.02 1.04
C GLN A 18 -8.27 16.49 -0.39
N ALA A 19 -8.75 15.26 -0.54
CA ALA A 19 -9.06 14.70 -1.85
C ALA A 19 -10.34 15.28 -2.44
N PRO A 20 -10.48 15.29 -3.79
CA PRO A 20 -11.77 15.52 -4.43
C PRO A 20 -12.85 14.57 -3.88
N GLU A 21 -14.10 15.01 -3.87
CA GLU A 21 -15.24 14.25 -3.31
C GLU A 21 -15.32 12.82 -3.86
N GLN A 22 -15.03 12.64 -5.15
CA GLN A 22 -15.05 11.33 -5.83
C GLN A 22 -13.98 10.35 -5.34
N GLU A 23 -12.95 10.84 -4.64
CA GLU A 23 -11.85 10.06 -4.11
C GLU A 23 -11.60 10.29 -2.61
N ARG A 24 -12.65 10.75 -1.90
CA ARG A 24 -12.60 11.10 -0.48
C ARG A 24 -12.03 9.97 0.38
N TYR A 25 -12.41 8.73 0.09
CA TYR A 25 -11.81 7.55 0.67
C TYR A 25 -10.82 6.95 -0.32
N LYS A 26 -9.68 6.53 0.22
CA LYS A 26 -8.60 5.86 -0.49
C LYS A 26 -8.30 4.56 0.23
N GLY A 27 -7.72 3.61 -0.45
CA GLY A 27 -7.32 2.37 0.19
C GLY A 27 -6.24 1.65 -0.59
N ILE A 28 -5.55 0.75 0.10
CA ILE A 28 -4.63 -0.18 -0.54
C ILE A 28 -5.08 -1.60 -0.32
N GLY A 29 -4.83 -2.47 -1.29
CA GLY A 29 -5.08 -3.90 -1.16
C GLY A 29 -4.10 -4.71 -1.98
N ARG A 30 -4.05 -6.01 -1.71
CA ARG A 30 -3.12 -6.95 -2.34
C ARG A 30 -3.83 -7.78 -3.40
N ARG A 31 -3.24 -7.83 -4.59
CA ARG A 31 -3.54 -8.81 -5.65
C ARG A 31 -2.25 -9.25 -6.33
N GLY A 32 -1.41 -10.00 -5.60
CA GLY A 32 -0.02 -10.31 -6.00
C GLY A 32 0.96 -9.13 -5.85
N ALA A 33 0.48 -7.91 -6.08
CA ALA A 33 1.13 -6.62 -5.82
C ALA A 33 0.23 -5.73 -4.95
N ILE A 34 0.70 -4.57 -4.51
CA ILE A 34 -0.14 -3.55 -3.87
C ILE A 34 -0.80 -2.67 -4.93
N TYR A 35 -2.12 -2.59 -4.86
CA TYR A 35 -2.95 -1.70 -5.67
C TYR A 35 -3.58 -0.64 -4.77
N THR A 36 -3.92 0.50 -5.36
CA THR A 36 -4.74 1.51 -4.72
C THR A 36 -6.19 1.41 -5.21
N ALA A 37 -7.13 1.85 -4.39
CA ALA A 37 -8.52 2.04 -4.77
C ALA A 37 -9.04 3.36 -4.20
N THR A 38 -10.06 3.92 -4.83
CA THR A 38 -10.74 5.13 -4.38
C THR A 38 -12.24 4.88 -4.24
N SER A 39 -12.87 5.67 -3.38
CA SER A 39 -14.32 5.63 -3.15
C SER A 39 -14.82 6.99 -2.68
N PRO A 40 -15.99 7.46 -3.16
CA PRO A 40 -16.63 8.66 -2.62
C PRO A 40 -17.27 8.42 -1.24
N ASP A 41 -17.74 7.20 -0.96
CA ASP A 41 -18.60 6.88 0.19
C ASP A 41 -18.00 5.86 1.17
N GLY A 42 -16.86 5.24 0.83
CA GLY A 42 -16.22 4.19 1.63
C GLY A 42 -16.91 2.83 1.50
N PHE A 43 -17.96 2.72 0.69
CA PHE A 43 -18.69 1.48 0.44
C PHE A 43 -18.46 0.94 -0.96
N HIS A 44 -18.45 1.78 -2.00
CA HIS A 44 -18.25 1.40 -3.39
C HIS A 44 -16.85 1.80 -3.85
N TRP A 45 -16.01 0.81 -4.15
CA TRP A 45 -14.59 1.02 -4.40
C TRP A 45 -14.19 0.67 -5.83
N ARG A 46 -13.52 1.63 -6.48
CA ARG A 46 -12.87 1.44 -7.78
C ARG A 46 -11.39 1.25 -7.58
N LYS A 47 -10.87 0.08 -7.96
CA LYS A 47 -9.42 -0.19 -7.95
C LYS A 47 -8.74 0.51 -9.13
N ASN A 48 -7.57 1.10 -8.89
CA ASN A 48 -6.70 1.55 -9.98
C ASN A 48 -6.11 0.34 -10.72
N PRO A 49 -5.99 0.39 -12.05
CA PRO A 49 -5.57 -0.76 -12.84
C PRO A 49 -4.11 -1.16 -12.60
N GLU A 50 -3.25 -0.18 -12.30
CA GLU A 50 -1.81 -0.38 -12.12
C GLU A 50 -1.43 -0.56 -10.65
N PRO A 51 -0.48 -1.47 -10.34
CA PRO A 51 0.04 -1.60 -9.00
C PRO A 51 0.96 -0.42 -8.64
N VAL A 52 0.96 -0.04 -7.36
CA VAL A 52 1.86 0.99 -6.81
C VAL A 52 3.13 0.41 -6.20
N GLN A 53 3.15 -0.91 -5.92
CA GLN A 53 4.32 -1.59 -5.36
C GLN A 53 4.27 -3.08 -5.71
N THR A 54 5.30 -3.59 -6.38
CA THR A 54 5.36 -4.96 -6.89
C THR A 54 6.35 -5.83 -6.11
N GLU A 55 7.29 -5.21 -5.39
CA GLU A 55 8.27 -5.90 -4.57
C GLU A 55 7.65 -6.36 -3.26
N GLY A 56 7.15 -7.59 -3.27
CA GLY A 56 6.53 -8.23 -2.13
C GLY A 56 7.44 -8.39 -0.89
N PRO A 57 6.98 -9.13 0.12
CA PRO A 57 5.99 -10.22 -0.01
C PRO A 57 4.52 -9.86 0.21
N PHE A 58 4.22 -8.71 0.82
CA PHE A 58 2.85 -8.25 1.15
C PHE A 58 1.99 -9.28 1.90
N ASP A 59 2.59 -10.28 2.53
CA ASP A 59 1.98 -11.39 3.27
C ASP A 59 1.42 -10.96 4.65
N SER A 60 1.16 -9.67 4.82
CA SER A 60 0.58 -9.10 6.02
C SER A 60 -0.28 -7.91 5.70
N HIS A 61 -0.97 -7.40 6.71
CA HIS A 61 -1.74 -6.20 6.54
C HIS A 61 -0.79 -5.04 6.23
N ASN A 62 -1.00 -4.40 5.09
CA ASN A 62 -0.26 -3.23 4.65
C ASN A 62 -1.16 -2.03 4.88
N ILE A 63 -0.59 -0.90 5.29
CA ILE A 63 -1.37 0.30 5.59
C ILE A 63 -0.84 1.49 4.78
N ALA A 64 -1.74 2.41 4.45
CA ALA A 64 -1.40 3.70 3.88
C ALA A 64 -2.27 4.80 4.50
N PHE A 65 -1.76 6.02 4.48
CA PHE A 65 -2.49 7.22 4.90
C PHE A 65 -1.89 8.46 4.25
N ARG A 66 -2.65 9.56 4.24
CA ARG A 66 -2.10 10.89 3.93
C ARG A 66 -1.48 11.47 5.20
N ASP A 67 -0.19 11.73 5.17
CA ASP A 67 0.49 12.45 6.23
C ASP A 67 0.07 13.93 6.19
N PRO A 68 -0.63 14.44 7.22
CA PRO A 68 -1.13 15.81 7.20
C PRO A 68 -0.02 16.86 7.29
N TRP A 69 1.17 16.51 7.77
CA TRP A 69 2.26 17.47 7.99
C TRP A 69 3.09 17.67 6.73
N THR A 70 3.35 16.57 6.00
CA THR A 70 4.12 16.61 4.76
C THR A 70 3.25 16.72 3.51
N GLY A 71 1.94 16.43 3.64
CA GLY A 71 1.02 16.34 2.51
C GLY A 71 1.26 15.11 1.62
N GLN A 72 2.18 14.23 2.00
CA GLN A 72 2.52 13.03 1.23
C GLN A 72 1.59 11.87 1.58
N TYR A 73 1.38 10.96 0.65
CA TYR A 73 0.88 9.63 0.99
C TYR A 73 2.04 8.79 1.50
N VAL A 74 1.87 8.18 2.67
CA VAL A 74 2.85 7.27 3.28
C VAL A 74 2.24 5.87 3.31
N MET A 75 3.03 4.89 2.89
CA MET A 75 2.66 3.48 2.95
C MET A 75 3.69 2.70 3.75
N TYR A 76 3.21 1.84 4.64
CA TYR A 76 4.01 0.85 5.34
C TYR A 76 3.64 -0.55 4.85
N THR A 77 4.63 -1.24 4.31
CA THR A 77 4.52 -2.64 3.87
C THR A 77 5.61 -3.48 4.50
N ARG A 78 5.48 -4.81 4.43
CA ARG A 78 6.61 -5.70 4.72
C ARG A 78 7.47 -5.86 3.48
N GLY A 79 8.80 -5.80 3.65
CA GLY A 79 9.79 -6.20 2.67
C GLY A 79 10.62 -7.39 3.11
N ILE A 80 11.53 -7.82 2.24
CA ILE A 80 12.67 -8.70 2.57
C ILE A 80 13.93 -7.84 2.45
N ARG A 81 14.87 -7.99 3.39
CA ARG A 81 16.15 -7.29 3.31
C ARG A 81 17.00 -7.90 2.18
N SER A 82 17.44 -7.08 1.24
CA SER A 82 18.19 -7.52 0.05
C SER A 82 19.65 -7.07 0.02
N ASP A 83 20.08 -6.23 0.98
CA ASP A 83 21.40 -5.62 1.09
C ASP A 83 22.02 -5.74 2.52
N GLY A 84 23.36 -5.62 2.60
CA GLY A 84 24.16 -5.73 3.83
C GLY A 84 24.87 -7.08 4.00
N GLU A 85 25.67 -7.21 5.07
CA GLU A 85 26.39 -8.45 5.36
C GLU A 85 25.41 -9.61 5.58
N LEU A 86 25.61 -10.68 4.80
CA LEU A 86 24.83 -11.91 4.90
C LEU A 86 25.19 -12.63 6.20
N GLY A 87 24.40 -12.39 7.25
CA GLY A 87 24.51 -13.03 8.56
C GLY A 87 23.20 -12.84 9.34
N HIS A 88 22.84 -13.80 10.19
CA HIS A 88 21.56 -13.83 10.93
C HIS A 88 20.30 -13.76 10.03
N GLY A 89 20.28 -14.52 8.92
CA GLY A 89 19.07 -14.68 8.11
C GLY A 89 18.83 -13.60 7.04
N ALA A 90 19.82 -12.77 6.70
CA ALA A 90 19.70 -11.90 5.53
C ALA A 90 19.77 -12.76 4.26
N THR A 91 18.65 -12.87 3.53
CA THR A 91 18.56 -13.58 2.25
C THR A 91 17.46 -12.93 1.41
N ARG A 92 17.56 -13.07 0.08
CA ARG A 92 16.51 -12.67 -0.86
C ARG A 92 15.32 -13.64 -0.86
N ALA A 93 15.43 -14.77 -0.19
CA ALA A 93 14.37 -15.76 -0.08
C ALA A 93 13.27 -15.31 0.88
N PHE A 94 12.01 -15.54 0.49
CA PHE A 94 10.86 -15.26 1.36
C PHE A 94 10.91 -16.04 2.68
N LYS A 95 11.05 -17.38 2.64
CA LYS A 95 10.88 -18.24 3.82
C LYS A 95 12.04 -18.23 4.82
N GLU A 96 13.13 -17.53 4.54
CA GLU A 96 14.33 -17.54 5.38
C GLU A 96 14.94 -16.14 5.57
N GLY A 97 14.33 -15.12 4.96
CA GLY A 97 14.81 -13.74 4.96
C GLY A 97 14.41 -12.95 6.21
N VAL A 98 15.33 -12.10 6.68
CA VAL A 98 15.03 -11.05 7.65
C VAL A 98 13.92 -10.15 7.09
N ARG A 99 12.83 -10.06 7.86
CA ARG A 99 11.67 -9.23 7.54
C ARG A 99 11.81 -7.87 8.19
N TRP A 100 11.42 -6.84 7.45
CA TRP A 100 11.48 -5.45 7.88
C TRP A 100 10.29 -4.68 7.34
N ILE A 101 10.00 -3.54 7.98
CA ILE A 101 8.98 -2.60 7.53
C ILE A 101 9.60 -1.67 6.51
N ARG A 102 9.01 -1.63 5.31
CA ARG A 102 9.34 -0.71 4.24
C ARG A 102 8.41 0.48 4.30
N ARG A 103 8.99 1.69 4.24
CA ARG A 103 8.27 2.95 4.08
C ARG A 103 8.40 3.42 2.64
N ALA A 104 7.28 3.75 2.01
CA ALA A 104 7.25 4.41 0.71
C ALA A 104 6.43 5.71 0.82
N THR A 105 6.81 6.72 0.04
CA THR A 105 6.13 8.02 -0.01
C THR A 105 5.78 8.39 -1.43
N LEU A 106 4.60 8.97 -1.62
CA LEU A 106 4.19 9.60 -2.87
C LEU A 106 3.79 11.06 -2.60
N SER A 107 4.45 11.99 -3.28
CA SER A 107 4.08 13.40 -3.24
C SER A 107 2.93 13.67 -4.21
N THR A 108 1.94 14.46 -3.79
CA THR A 108 1.01 15.09 -4.72
C THR A 108 1.76 16.23 -5.42
N GLY A 109 2.22 16.00 -6.64
CA GLY A 109 2.81 17.08 -7.43
C GLY A 109 1.78 18.19 -7.62
N VAL A 110 2.17 19.44 -7.34
CA VAL A 110 1.46 20.60 -7.87
C VAL A 110 1.57 20.49 -9.39
N ARG A 111 0.45 20.24 -10.06
CA ARG A 111 0.31 20.51 -11.49
C ARG A 111 -0.05 21.97 -11.67
#